data_AF-A4HU68-F1
#
_entry.id   AF-A4HU68-F1
#
_cell.length_a   1.000
_cell.length_b   1.000
_cell.length_c   1.000
_cell.angle_alpha   90.00
_cell.angle_beta   90.00
_cell.angle_gamma   90.00
#
_symmetry.space_group_name_H-M   'P 1'
#
loop_
_entity.id
_entity.type
_entity.pdbx_description
1 polymer ?
#
loop_
_entity_poly.entity_id
_entity_poly.type
_entity_poly.pdbx_seq_one_letter_code
_entity_poly.pdbx_strand_id
1 'polypeptide(L)'
;MIRRTWCLCRCLSIDQVAKIVKAKQSCSDAVRNIQLIDVRSTAEVAATGMIPSAINVPLPVLRDVLSQDGILEDDEFEFFFGGARPVQGVTQMVLYCAHGVRSAIACEIAEELGFENVGNFSGSWAQWYHAYGTPSTSAAAPESLHTPLK
;
A
#
# COMPACT_ATOMS: atom_id res chain seq x y z
N MET A 1 -11.54 -13.65 -27.99
CA MET A 1 -11.90 -12.27 -27.62
C MET A 1 -10.73 -11.67 -26.87
N ILE A 2 -9.88 -10.89 -27.54
CA ILE A 2 -8.78 -10.23 -26.87
C ILE A 2 -9.39 -8.99 -26.19
N ARG A 3 -9.63 -9.04 -24.88
CA ARG A 3 -9.94 -7.85 -24.07
C ARG A 3 -8.69 -6.95 -24.04
N ARG A 4 -8.40 -6.30 -25.16
CA ARG A 4 -7.24 -5.39 -25.33
C ARG A 4 -7.59 -3.94 -25.06
N THR A 5 -8.82 -3.67 -24.67
CA THR A 5 -9.27 -2.34 -24.31
C THR A 5 -9.13 -2.22 -22.80
N TRP A 6 -8.25 -1.32 -22.36
CA TRP A 6 -8.09 -0.82 -20.99
C TRP A 6 -6.99 -1.46 -20.12
N CYS A 7 -5.86 -1.84 -20.73
CA CYS A 7 -4.55 -1.61 -20.07
C CYS A 7 -4.23 -0.10 -20.02
N LEU A 8 -5.22 0.74 -19.70
CA LEU A 8 -4.98 2.08 -19.21
C LEU A 8 -4.49 1.84 -17.79
N CYS A 9 -3.18 1.60 -17.65
CA CYS A 9 -2.55 1.55 -16.33
C CYS A 9 -3.10 2.73 -15.54
N ARG A 10 -3.92 2.48 -14.53
CA ARG A 10 -4.27 3.50 -13.53
C ARG A 10 -3.05 3.65 -12.64
N CYS A 11 -1.95 4.04 -13.25
CA CYS A 11 -0.71 4.41 -12.61
C CYS A 11 -0.97 5.78 -11.96
N LEU A 12 -0.96 5.86 -10.63
CA LEU A 12 -1.08 7.14 -9.93
C LEU A 12 0.29 7.80 -9.83
N SER A 13 0.32 9.13 -9.98
CA SER A 13 1.51 9.95 -9.68
C SER A 13 1.59 10.28 -8.20
N ILE A 14 2.79 10.65 -7.74
CA ILE A 14 2.99 11.14 -6.37
C ILE A 14 2.06 12.31 -6.00
N ASP A 15 1.82 13.24 -6.94
CA ASP A 15 0.93 14.38 -6.71
C ASP A 15 -0.52 13.95 -6.49
N GLN A 16 -0.98 12.91 -7.20
CA GLN A 16 -2.32 12.36 -7.01
C GLN A 16 -2.44 11.69 -5.64
N VAL A 17 -1.43 10.90 -5.23
CA VAL A 17 -1.38 10.27 -3.91
C VAL A 17 -1.33 11.31 -2.80
N ALA A 18 -0.49 12.35 -2.94
CA ALA A 18 -0.40 13.44 -1.97
C ALA A 18 -1.72 14.20 -1.80
N LYS A 19 -2.48 14.42 -2.90
CA LYS A 19 -3.83 14.99 -2.83
C LYS A 19 -4.80 14.10 -2.05
N ILE A 20 -4.75 12.78 -2.26
CA ILE A 20 -5.57 11.82 -1.50
C ILE A 20 -5.21 11.89 -0.01
N VAL A 21 -3.91 11.82 0.33
CA VAL A 21 -3.45 11.88 1.72
C VAL A 21 -3.88 13.17 2.41
N LYS A 22 -3.69 14.32 1.76
CA LYS A 22 -4.11 15.62 2.29
C LYS A 22 -5.62 15.69 2.50
N ALA A 23 -6.41 15.20 1.54
CA ALA A 23 -7.87 15.18 1.64
C ALA A 23 -8.38 14.24 2.75
N LYS A 24 -7.70 13.10 2.98
CA LYS A 24 -8.00 12.19 4.09
C LYS A 24 -7.67 12.82 5.45
N GLN A 25 -6.55 13.52 5.56
CA GLN A 25 -6.17 14.26 6.77
C GLN A 25 -7.14 15.40 7.10
N SER A 26 -7.78 15.99 6.08
CA SER A 26 -8.85 16.98 6.27
C SER A 26 -10.25 16.35 6.35
N CYS A 27 -10.37 15.04 6.55
CA CYS A 27 -11.63 14.30 6.66
C CYS A 27 -12.63 14.57 5.52
N SER A 28 -12.16 14.68 4.27
CA SER A 28 -13.03 14.97 3.13
C SER A 28 -13.84 13.74 2.67
N ASP A 29 -15.16 13.90 2.60
CA ASP A 29 -16.08 12.85 2.11
C ASP A 29 -15.80 12.39 0.67
N ALA A 30 -15.13 13.22 -0.13
CA ALA A 30 -14.80 12.92 -1.53
C ALA A 30 -13.78 11.78 -1.66
N VAL A 31 -12.99 11.51 -0.62
CA VAL A 31 -11.95 10.46 -0.61
C VAL A 31 -12.24 9.35 0.41
N ARG A 32 -13.46 9.30 0.96
CA ARG A 32 -13.85 8.32 1.99
C ARG A 32 -13.73 6.87 1.49
N ASN A 33 -14.09 6.63 0.23
CA ASN A 33 -14.07 5.30 -0.38
C ASN A 33 -12.73 4.94 -1.03
N ILE A 34 -11.72 5.83 -0.95
CA ILE A 34 -10.39 5.53 -1.47
C ILE A 34 -9.58 4.86 -0.36
N GLN A 35 -8.96 3.72 -0.61
CA GLN A 35 -8.05 3.07 0.34
C GLN A 35 -6.63 3.02 -0.22
N LEU A 36 -5.66 3.49 0.56
CA LEU A 36 -4.23 3.29 0.28
C LEU A 36 -3.82 1.96 0.91
N ILE A 37 -3.22 1.07 0.12
CA ILE A 37 -2.88 -0.28 0.57
C ILE A 37 -1.38 -0.52 0.31
N ASP A 38 -0.61 -0.69 1.38
CA ASP A 38 0.80 -1.08 1.36
C ASP A 38 0.88 -2.61 1.25
N VAL A 39 1.39 -3.12 0.13
CA VAL A 39 1.53 -4.58 -0.09
C VAL A 39 2.92 -5.12 0.29
N ARG A 40 3.73 -4.33 1.02
CA ARG A 40 4.99 -4.79 1.60
C ARG A 40 4.77 -5.76 2.76
N SER A 41 5.85 -6.40 3.21
CA SER A 41 5.81 -7.20 4.43
C SER A 41 5.59 -6.31 5.67
N THR A 42 4.97 -6.88 6.70
CA THR A 42 4.78 -6.23 8.00
C THR A 42 6.11 -5.77 8.61
N ALA A 43 7.20 -6.52 8.39
CA ALA A 43 8.54 -6.15 8.85
C ALA A 43 9.10 -4.90 8.16
N GLU A 44 8.93 -4.77 6.84
CA GLU A 44 9.32 -3.55 6.11
C GLU A 44 8.51 -2.34 6.62
N VAL A 45 7.21 -2.53 6.80
CA VAL A 45 6.31 -1.50 7.33
C VAL A 45 6.69 -1.08 8.75
N ALA A 46 7.00 -2.03 9.64
CA ALA A 46 7.42 -1.76 11.01
C ALA A 46 8.75 -0.98 11.06
N ALA A 47 9.66 -1.23 10.12
CA ALA A 47 10.97 -0.59 10.08
C ALA A 47 10.94 0.85 9.53
N THR A 48 10.09 1.12 8.52
CA THR A 48 10.13 2.41 7.80
C THR A 48 8.88 3.27 7.99
N GLY A 49 7.79 2.69 8.50
CA GLY A 49 6.47 3.27 8.43
C GLY A 49 5.82 3.11 7.04
N MET A 50 4.69 3.79 6.87
CA MET A 50 3.82 3.73 5.69
C MET A 50 3.42 5.14 5.25
N ILE A 51 2.82 5.23 4.05
CA ILE A 51 2.14 6.44 3.62
C ILE A 51 1.00 6.71 4.63
N PRO A 52 0.81 7.95 5.13
CA PRO A 52 -0.26 8.24 6.08
C PRO A 52 -1.62 7.79 5.57
N SER A 53 -2.46 7.23 6.46
CA SER A 53 -3.77 6.63 6.18
C SER A 53 -3.79 5.31 5.38
N ALA A 54 -2.62 4.75 5.05
CA ALA A 54 -2.57 3.43 4.41
C ALA A 54 -2.80 2.29 5.41
N ILE A 55 -3.44 1.22 4.94
CA ILE A 55 -3.47 -0.08 5.61
C ILE A 55 -2.37 -0.98 5.04
N ASN A 56 -1.86 -1.94 5.81
CA ASN A 56 -0.89 -2.92 5.31
C ASN A 56 -1.60 -4.22 5.01
N VAL A 57 -1.59 -4.65 3.75
CA VAL A 57 -2.06 -5.99 3.35
C VAL A 57 -0.97 -6.65 2.51
N PRO A 58 -0.06 -7.44 3.12
CA PRO A 58 1.09 -8.00 2.43
C PRO A 58 0.69 -8.80 1.19
N LEU A 59 1.44 -8.64 0.09
CA LEU A 59 1.14 -9.32 -1.18
C LEU A 59 0.89 -10.83 -1.04
N PRO A 60 1.65 -11.62 -0.23
CA PRO A 60 1.45 -13.06 -0.14
C PRO A 60 0.07 -13.48 0.36
N VAL A 61 -0.59 -12.66 1.19
CA VAL A 61 -1.91 -12.96 1.75
C VAL A 61 -3.04 -12.22 1.05
N LEU A 62 -2.71 -11.25 0.20
CA LEU A 62 -3.65 -10.32 -0.44
C LEU A 62 -4.80 -11.04 -1.15
N ARG A 63 -4.53 -12.12 -1.90
CA ARG A 63 -5.57 -12.86 -2.63
C ARG A 63 -6.57 -13.49 -1.67
N ASP A 64 -6.09 -14.15 -0.62
CA ASP A 64 -6.91 -14.93 0.30
C ASP A 64 -7.79 -14.05 1.19
N VAL A 65 -7.35 -12.82 1.47
CA VAL A 65 -8.09 -11.88 2.33
C VAL A 65 -9.03 -10.94 1.57
N LEU A 66 -8.87 -10.84 0.24
CA LEU A 66 -9.76 -10.07 -0.63
C LEU A 66 -10.75 -10.94 -1.41
N SER A 67 -10.64 -12.27 -1.36
CA SER A 67 -11.58 -13.17 -2.00
C SER A 67 -12.96 -13.14 -1.30
N GLN A 68 -14.02 -13.43 -2.05
CA GLN A 68 -15.38 -13.55 -1.49
C GLN A 68 -15.50 -14.74 -0.53
N ASP A 69 -14.74 -15.81 -0.79
CA ASP A 69 -14.57 -16.97 0.09
C ASP A 69 -13.50 -16.72 1.18
N GLY A 70 -13.31 -15.45 1.54
CA GLY A 70 -12.24 -14.99 2.41
C GLY A 70 -12.24 -15.72 3.76
N ILE A 71 -11.04 -16.01 4.27
CA ILE A 71 -10.85 -16.77 5.50
C ILE A 71 -11.15 -15.98 6.78
N LEU A 72 -11.40 -14.67 6.66
CA LEU A 72 -11.63 -13.76 7.77
C LEU A 72 -13.03 -13.16 7.67
N GLU A 73 -13.66 -12.90 8.81
CA GLU A 73 -14.79 -11.97 8.88
C GLU A 73 -14.31 -10.52 8.71
N ASP A 74 -15.22 -9.57 8.51
CA ASP A 74 -14.86 -8.16 8.27
C ASP A 74 -14.19 -7.51 9.50
N ASP A 75 -14.66 -7.84 10.70
CA ASP A 75 -14.07 -7.36 11.96
C ASP A 75 -12.65 -7.93 12.17
N GLU A 76 -12.41 -9.18 11.78
CA GLU A 76 -11.09 -9.80 11.83
C GLU A 76 -10.14 -9.16 10.80
N PHE A 77 -10.62 -8.88 9.59
CA PHE A 77 -9.84 -8.15 8.59
C PHE A 77 -9.39 -6.79 9.14
N GLU A 78 -10.32 -6.03 9.72
CA GLU A 78 -10.01 -4.71 10.28
C GLU A 78 -8.99 -4.81 11.43
N PHE A 79 -9.13 -5.81 12.31
CA PHE A 79 -8.18 -6.07 13.38
C PHE A 79 -6.76 -6.37 12.87
N PHE A 80 -6.63 -7.23 11.84
CA PHE A 80 -5.31 -7.64 11.35
C PHE A 80 -4.63 -6.60 10.46
N PHE A 81 -5.39 -5.85 9.65
CA PHE A 81 -4.82 -4.97 8.62
C PHE A 81 -4.94 -3.48 8.93
N GLY A 82 -5.68 -3.11 9.97
CA GLY A 82 -5.79 -1.74 10.47
C GLY A 82 -6.79 -0.86 9.70
N GLY A 83 -7.75 -1.47 9.00
CA GLY A 83 -8.86 -0.76 8.39
C GLY A 83 -9.83 -1.69 7.66
N ALA A 84 -10.98 -1.14 7.28
CA ALA A 84 -12.07 -1.90 6.69
C ALA A 84 -11.70 -2.62 5.38
N ARG A 85 -12.22 -3.83 5.20
CA ARG A 85 -12.06 -4.62 3.98
C ARG A 85 -12.51 -3.83 2.75
N PRO A 86 -11.72 -3.80 1.65
CA PRO A 86 -12.17 -3.25 0.39
C PRO A 86 -13.43 -3.94 -0.13
N VAL A 87 -14.43 -3.16 -0.55
CA VAL A 87 -15.71 -3.64 -1.08
C VAL A 87 -15.74 -3.46 -2.59
N GLN A 88 -16.02 -4.54 -3.32
CA GLN A 88 -16.19 -4.52 -4.78
C GLN A 88 -17.24 -3.48 -5.21
N GLY A 89 -16.97 -2.72 -6.28
CA GLY A 89 -17.87 -1.68 -6.78
C GLY A 89 -17.97 -0.40 -5.92
N VAL A 90 -17.39 -0.39 -4.71
CA VAL A 90 -17.44 0.77 -3.79
C VAL A 90 -16.05 1.33 -3.53
N THR A 91 -15.11 0.48 -3.13
CA THR A 91 -13.76 0.90 -2.73
C THR A 91 -12.89 1.14 -3.95
N GLN A 92 -12.27 2.32 -4.00
CA GLN A 92 -11.18 2.60 -4.92
C GLN A 92 -9.85 2.28 -4.23
N MET A 93 -9.12 1.29 -4.73
CA MET A 93 -7.85 0.87 -4.14
C MET A 93 -6.67 1.56 -4.83
N VAL A 94 -5.77 2.11 -4.03
CA VAL A 94 -4.47 2.62 -4.47
C VAL A 94 -3.38 1.76 -3.83
N LEU A 95 -2.83 0.84 -4.63
CA LEU A 95 -1.85 -0.15 -4.19
C LEU A 95 -0.44 0.38 -4.41
N TYR A 96 0.42 0.17 -3.42
CA TYR A 96 1.84 0.52 -3.52
C TYR A 96 2.71 -0.48 -2.75
N CYS A 97 4.00 -0.55 -3.09
CA CYS A 97 4.96 -1.38 -2.36
C CYS A 97 6.25 -0.62 -2.10
N ALA A 98 7.42 -1.26 -2.21
CA ALA A 98 8.71 -0.55 -2.12
C ALA A 98 9.00 0.28 -3.39
N HIS A 99 8.84 -0.32 -4.58
CA HIS A 99 9.28 0.22 -5.87
C HIS A 99 8.30 -0.06 -7.03
N GLY A 100 7.01 -0.24 -6.75
CA GLY A 100 5.96 -0.43 -7.77
C GLY A 100 5.76 -1.85 -8.34
N VAL A 101 6.72 -2.76 -8.14
CA VAL A 101 6.67 -4.12 -8.74
C VAL A 101 5.62 -5.01 -8.09
N ARG A 102 5.66 -5.16 -6.76
CA ARG A 102 4.67 -5.99 -6.02
C ARG A 102 3.25 -5.42 -6.12
N SER A 103 3.12 -4.09 -6.19
CA SER A 103 1.83 -3.44 -6.31
C SER A 103 1.22 -3.56 -7.70
N ALA A 104 2.03 -3.71 -8.76
CA ALA A 104 1.52 -4.08 -10.09
C ALA A 104 0.86 -5.47 -10.05
N ILE A 105 1.53 -6.46 -9.46
CA ILE A 105 0.97 -7.81 -9.25
C ILE A 105 -0.29 -7.75 -8.36
N ALA A 106 -0.26 -6.93 -7.31
CA ALA A 106 -1.43 -6.73 -6.47
C ALA A 106 -2.63 -6.16 -7.24
N CYS A 107 -2.40 -5.27 -8.21
CA CYS A 107 -3.47 -4.74 -9.05
C CYS A 107 -4.10 -5.85 -9.90
N GLU A 108 -3.27 -6.70 -10.51
CA GLU A 108 -3.74 -7.85 -11.29
C GLU A 108 -4.58 -8.80 -10.43
N ILE A 109 -4.11 -9.14 -9.22
CA ILE A 109 -4.87 -9.98 -8.27
C ILE A 109 -6.22 -9.34 -7.93
N ALA A 110 -6.24 -8.05 -7.62
CA ALA A 110 -7.48 -7.35 -7.28
C ALA A 110 -8.46 -7.31 -8.46
N GLU A 111 -7.98 -7.05 -9.67
CA GLU A 111 -8.81 -7.06 -10.89
C GLU A 111 -9.37 -8.46 -11.18
N GLU A 112 -8.58 -9.52 -11.02
CA GLU A 112 -9.04 -10.91 -11.14
C GLU A 112 -10.11 -11.27 -10.10
N LEU A 113 -10.00 -10.70 -8.89
CA LEU A 113 -11.01 -10.83 -7.84
C LEU A 113 -12.23 -9.93 -8.07
N GLY A 114 -12.34 -9.20 -9.18
CA GLY A 114 -13.52 -8.40 -9.53
C GLY A 114 -13.53 -6.97 -8.97
N PHE A 115 -12.41 -6.47 -8.46
CA PHE A 115 -12.29 -5.06 -8.12
C PHE A 115 -12.03 -4.22 -9.38
N GLU A 116 -12.94 -3.29 -9.70
CA GLU A 116 -12.86 -2.50 -10.94
C GLU A 116 -12.10 -1.18 -10.77
N ASN A 117 -11.99 -0.67 -9.54
CA ASN A 117 -11.42 0.64 -9.22
C ASN A 117 -10.04 0.50 -8.56
N VAL A 118 -9.09 -0.08 -9.28
CA VAL A 118 -7.75 -0.37 -8.78
C VAL A 118 -6.72 0.51 -9.48
N GLY A 119 -5.76 1.06 -8.73
CA GLY A 119 -4.66 1.85 -9.27
C GLY A 119 -3.33 1.54 -8.60
N ASN A 120 -2.26 1.54 -9.40
CA ASN A 120 -0.90 1.30 -8.94
C ASN A 120 -0.17 2.63 -8.73
N PHE A 121 0.29 2.92 -7.51
CA PHE A 121 1.27 3.99 -7.31
C PHE A 121 2.68 3.43 -7.58
N SER A 122 3.13 3.56 -8.83
CA SER A 122 4.38 2.96 -9.32
C SER A 122 5.64 3.51 -8.63
N GLY A 123 5.64 4.79 -8.26
CA GLY A 123 6.71 5.40 -7.47
C GLY A 123 6.83 4.83 -6.05
N SER A 124 5.70 4.38 -5.49
CA SER A 124 5.63 3.58 -4.28
C SER A 124 6.31 4.23 -3.06
N TRP A 125 6.62 3.44 -2.03
CA TRP A 125 7.25 3.92 -0.80
C TRP A 125 8.55 4.68 -1.07
N ALA A 126 9.40 4.22 -2.00
CA ALA A 126 10.66 4.89 -2.31
C ALA A 126 10.46 6.35 -2.76
N GLN A 127 9.54 6.59 -3.70
CA GLN A 127 9.25 7.95 -4.15
C GLN A 127 8.57 8.79 -3.06
N TRP A 128 7.64 8.19 -2.31
CA TRP A 128 6.98 8.87 -1.20
C TRP A 128 7.97 9.30 -0.12
N TYR A 129 8.83 8.38 0.33
CA TYR A 129 9.82 8.63 1.38
C TYR A 129 10.85 9.67 0.97
N HIS A 130 11.30 9.66 -0.30
CA HIS A 130 12.19 10.70 -0.81
C HIS A 130 11.55 12.10 -0.78
N ALA A 131 10.24 12.21 -1.04
CA ALA A 131 9.55 13.49 -1.13
C ALA A 131 8.99 14.00 0.21
N TYR A 132 8.53 13.09 1.07
CA TYR A 132 7.76 13.40 2.30
C TYR A 132 8.31 12.71 3.55
N GLY A 133 9.34 11.88 3.43
CA GLY A 133 10.04 11.32 4.58
C GLY A 133 10.72 12.42 5.39
N THR A 134 10.77 12.25 6.70
CA THR A 134 11.61 13.12 7.53
C THR A 134 13.07 12.82 7.19
N PRO A 135 13.92 13.82 6.88
CA PRO A 135 15.35 13.60 6.81
C PRO A 135 15.79 13.06 8.19
N SER A 136 16.15 11.78 8.24
CA SER A 136 16.78 11.19 9.40
C SER A 136 18.20 11.76 9.47
N THR A 137 18.33 12.97 10.00
CA THR A 137 19.64 13.50 10.41
C THR A 137 20.08 12.70 11.62
N SER A 138 20.70 11.55 11.39
CA SER A 138 21.38 10.77 12.41
C SER A 138 22.69 10.27 11.82
N ALA A 139 23.67 11.17 11.84
CA ALA A 139 25.08 10.84 11.71
C ALA A 139 25.53 9.89 12.83
N ALA A 140 26.58 9.13 12.53
CA ALA A 140 27.42 8.36 13.45
C ALA A 140 26.82 7.07 14.03
N ALA A 141 26.91 5.98 13.26
CA ALA A 141 27.18 4.68 13.86
C ALA A 141 28.67 4.66 14.27
N PRO A 142 29.02 4.56 15.57
CA PRO A 142 30.40 4.32 15.97
C PRO A 142 30.77 2.87 15.62
N GLU A 143 31.74 2.76 14.73
CA GLU A 143 32.31 1.51 14.24
C GLU A 143 33.05 0.79 15.37
N SER A 144 32.48 -0.35 15.77
CA SER A 144 33.08 -1.54 16.40
C SER A 144 34.24 -1.36 17.40
N LEU A 145 33.93 -1.57 18.68
CA LEU A 145 34.89 -1.95 19.72
C LEU A 145 35.43 -3.36 19.44
N HIS A 146 36.66 -3.42 18.94
CA HIS A 146 37.44 -4.64 18.79
C HIS A 146 37.74 -5.22 20.18
N THR A 147 37.17 -6.39 20.52
CA THR A 147 37.56 -7.13 21.73
C THR A 147 38.73 -8.07 21.37
N PRO A 148 39.91 -7.97 22.02
CA PRO A 148 41.02 -8.88 21.77
C PRO A 148 40.70 -10.27 22.34
N LEU A 149 40.93 -11.31 21.53
CA LEU A 149 40.93 -12.70 21.97
C LEU A 149 42.14 -12.96 22.89
N LYS A 150 41.91 -13.83 23.88
CA LYS A 150 42.82 -14.24 24.96
C LYS A 150 44.18 -14.72 24.48
#